data_AF-A0A822XDD8-F1
#
_entry.id   AF-A0A822XDD8-F1
#
_cell.length_a   1.000
_cell.length_b   1.000
_cell.length_c   1.000
_cell.angle_alpha   90.00
_cell.angle_beta   90.00
_cell.angle_gamma   90.00
#
_symmetry.space_group_name_H-M   'P 1'
#
loop_
_entity.id
_entity.type
_entity.pdbx_description
1 polymer ?
#
loop_
_entity_poly.entity_id
_entity_poly.type
_entity_poly.pdbx_seq_one_letter_code
_entity_poly.pdbx_strand_id
1 'polypeptide(L)'
;MLPLALEYLEGWTRHIPIGTSVGLKGKGLQRFNEIRKGHPVYVWPTPLDIEPRILDAGLSCISDTMDSNLQYPGGAERCMRPATMPEIEGVRMPWNEISEGDRKDVVRRWRKRWSWSTTTEELERISTVNTLPWEAPRLIGHRGVGKDPGTL
;
A
#
# COMPACT_ATOMS: atom_id res chain seq x y z
N MET A 1 6.79 -5.47 11.30
CA MET A 1 6.49 -4.21 10.59
C MET A 1 7.74 -3.36 10.55
N LEU A 2 7.99 -2.62 9.47
CA LEU A 2 9.22 -1.83 9.28
C LEU A 2 8.85 -0.36 8.97
N PRO A 3 9.15 0.61 9.84
CA PRO A 3 8.99 2.03 9.50
C PRO A 3 10.12 2.47 8.56
N LEU A 4 9.80 3.32 7.58
CA LEU A 4 10.76 3.79 6.59
C LEU A 4 10.47 5.26 6.24
N ALA A 5 11.51 6.09 6.19
CA ALA A 5 11.34 7.46 5.70
C ALA A 5 11.25 7.49 4.18
N LEU A 6 10.44 8.41 3.63
CA LEU A 6 10.25 8.56 2.18
C LEU A 6 11.57 8.78 1.42
N GLU A 7 12.53 9.48 2.03
CA GLU A 7 13.84 9.80 1.46
C GLU A 7 14.69 8.56 1.12
N TYR A 8 14.41 7.41 1.74
CA TYR A 8 15.08 6.15 1.40
C TYR A 8 14.54 5.51 0.12
N LEU A 9 13.40 5.99 -0.40
CA LEU A 9 12.69 5.41 -1.54
C LEU A 9 12.59 6.37 -2.73
N GLU A 10 12.51 7.67 -2.46
CA GLU A 10 12.22 8.71 -3.45
C GLU A 10 13.29 9.81 -3.44
N GLY A 11 13.55 10.40 -4.61
CA GLY A 11 14.54 11.46 -4.77
C GLY A 11 15.99 10.97 -4.91
N TRP A 12 16.93 11.90 -4.93
CA TRP A 12 18.37 11.61 -5.03
C TRP A 12 18.94 11.04 -3.72
N THR A 13 18.36 11.43 -2.58
CA THR A 13 18.82 11.06 -1.23
C THR A 13 18.80 9.55 -0.97
N ARG A 14 17.97 8.77 -1.69
CA ARG A 14 17.95 7.30 -1.62
C ARG A 14 19.28 6.63 -2.00
N HIS A 15 20.19 7.36 -2.64
CA HIS A 15 21.53 6.89 -3.03
C HIS A 15 22.61 7.22 -1.98
N ILE A 16 22.27 7.96 -0.93
CA ILE A 16 23.19 8.33 0.17
C ILE A 16 23.51 7.15 1.09
N PRO A 17 22.55 6.30 1.51
CA PRO A 17 22.85 5.17 2.39
C PRO A 17 23.85 4.22 1.73
N ILE A 18 24.89 3.85 2.48
CA ILE A 18 25.89 2.89 2.01
C ILE A 18 25.21 1.52 1.85
N GLY A 19 25.17 1.03 0.62
CA GLY A 19 24.58 -0.26 0.29
C GLY A 19 23.70 -0.21 -0.95
N THR A 20 22.66 -1.05 -0.96
CA THR A 20 21.77 -1.20 -2.12
C THR A 20 20.71 -0.12 -2.12
N SER A 21 20.77 0.81 -3.07
CA SER A 21 19.67 1.76 -3.30
C SER A 21 18.42 1.04 -3.81
N VAL A 22 17.27 1.39 -3.25
CA VAL A 22 15.93 0.92 -3.65
C VAL A 22 15.07 2.08 -4.11
N GLY A 23 13.83 1.83 -4.53
CA GLY A 23 12.89 2.92 -4.81
C GLY A 23 11.49 2.48 -5.17
N LEU A 24 10.64 3.45 -5.53
CA LEU A 24 9.21 3.24 -5.79
C LEU A 24 8.87 2.84 -7.25
N LYS A 25 9.87 2.64 -8.13
CA LYS A 25 9.63 2.31 -9.54
C LYS A 25 10.72 1.43 -10.17
N GLY A 26 10.34 0.72 -11.24
CA GLY A 26 11.24 -0.07 -12.09
C GLY A 26 12.03 -1.13 -11.31
N LYS A 27 13.30 -1.33 -11.70
CA LYS A 27 14.19 -2.33 -11.10
C LYS A 27 14.44 -2.10 -9.60
N GLY A 28 14.42 -0.84 -9.15
CA GLY A 28 14.58 -0.49 -7.73
C GLY A 28 13.43 -1.01 -6.87
N LEU A 29 12.20 -0.89 -7.37
CA LEU A 29 11.00 -1.44 -6.72
C LEU A 29 11.00 -2.97 -6.76
N GLN A 30 11.34 -3.57 -7.90
CA GLN A 30 11.42 -5.02 -8.02
C GLN A 30 12.38 -5.60 -6.97
N ARG A 31 13.61 -5.07 -6.92
CA ARG A 31 14.61 -5.47 -5.93
C ARG A 31 14.12 -5.28 -4.50
N PHE A 32 13.45 -4.15 -4.22
CA PHE A 32 12.90 -3.89 -2.90
C PHE A 32 11.85 -4.92 -2.48
N ASN A 33 10.93 -5.26 -3.39
CA ASN A 33 9.89 -6.27 -3.17
C ASN A 33 10.50 -7.67 -2.95
N GLU A 34 11.54 -8.03 -3.73
CA GLU A 34 12.29 -9.29 -3.57
C GLU A 34 13.01 -9.39 -2.22
N ILE A 35 13.51 -8.27 -1.69
CA ILE A 35 14.16 -8.22 -0.37
C ILE A 35 13.12 -8.34 0.75
N ARG A 36 12.04 -7.55 0.70
CA ARG A 36 11.06 -7.49 1.79
C ARG A 36 10.11 -8.69 1.83
N LYS A 37 9.90 -9.38 0.71
CA LYS A 37 9.11 -10.62 0.59
C LYS A 37 7.69 -10.56 1.19
N GLY A 38 7.04 -9.40 1.09
CA GLY A 38 5.70 -9.17 1.65
C GLY A 38 5.68 -8.67 3.10
N HIS A 39 6.83 -8.56 3.78
CA HIS A 39 6.87 -7.90 5.07
C HIS A 39 6.34 -6.45 4.96
N PRO A 40 5.37 -6.03 5.78
CA PRO A 40 4.78 -4.70 5.77
C PRO A 40 5.81 -3.62 6.09
N VAL A 41 5.84 -2.63 5.21
CA VAL A 41 6.64 -1.41 5.34
C VAL A 41 5.67 -0.24 5.40
N TYR A 42 5.92 0.66 6.34
CA TYR A 42 5.13 1.85 6.57
C TYR A 42 5.98 3.09 6.29
N VAL A 43 5.53 3.92 5.36
CA VAL A 43 6.27 5.10 4.94
C VAL A 43 5.71 6.35 5.59
N TRP A 44 6.57 7.16 6.20
CA TRP A 44 6.23 8.47 6.75
C TRP A 44 7.37 9.47 6.49
N PRO A 45 7.07 10.76 6.20
CA PRO A 45 5.76 11.28 5.86
C PRO A 45 5.32 10.79 4.49
N THR A 46 4.00 10.74 4.26
CA THR A 46 3.45 10.47 2.93
C THR A 46 2.61 11.67 2.44
N PRO A 47 3.22 12.57 1.65
CA PRO A 47 2.48 13.61 0.95
C PRO A 47 1.47 13.04 -0.05
N LEU A 48 0.38 13.78 -0.28
CA LEU A 48 -0.75 13.33 -1.12
C LEU A 48 -0.35 12.98 -2.56
N ASP A 49 0.64 13.66 -3.13
CA ASP A 49 1.12 13.44 -4.50
C ASP A 49 1.88 12.12 -4.68
N ILE A 50 2.52 11.61 -3.62
CA ILE A 50 3.28 10.37 -3.66
C ILE A 50 2.49 9.16 -3.14
N GLU A 51 1.40 9.36 -2.37
CA GLU A 51 0.52 8.30 -1.84
C GLU A 51 0.19 7.21 -2.87
N PRO A 52 -0.27 7.52 -4.10
CA PRO A 52 -0.57 6.49 -5.09
C PRO A 52 0.63 5.61 -5.39
N ARG A 53 1.83 6.19 -5.50
CA ARG A 53 3.05 5.47 -5.85
C ARG A 53 3.52 4.54 -4.72
N ILE A 54 3.31 4.94 -3.47
CA ILE A 54 3.63 4.11 -2.30
C ILE A 54 2.66 2.92 -2.21
N LEU A 55 1.35 3.17 -2.38
CA LEU A 55 0.34 2.12 -2.39
C LEU A 55 0.53 1.15 -3.56
N ASP A 56 0.87 1.67 -4.75
CA ASP A 56 1.15 0.91 -5.96
C ASP A 56 2.37 -0.03 -5.80
N ALA A 57 3.38 0.45 -5.07
CA ALA A 57 4.55 -0.31 -4.67
C ALA A 57 4.26 -1.41 -3.61
N GLY A 58 3.04 -1.44 -3.04
CA GLY A 58 2.62 -2.41 -2.03
C GLY A 58 3.13 -2.07 -0.64
N LEU A 59 3.28 -0.78 -0.35
CA LEU A 59 3.72 -0.24 0.94
C LEU A 59 2.55 0.52 1.58
N SER A 60 2.55 0.61 2.90
CA SER A 60 1.54 1.36 3.63
C SER A 60 1.96 2.81 3.80
N CYS A 61 1.01 3.72 3.61
CA CYS A 61 1.22 5.16 3.79
C CYS A 61 0.85 5.53 5.22
N ILE A 62 1.68 6.35 5.86
CA ILE A 62 1.32 7.10 7.05
C ILE A 62 1.21 8.57 6.62
N SER A 63 -0.01 9.09 6.60
CA SER A 63 -0.33 10.43 6.11
C SER A 63 -0.71 11.36 7.26
N ASP A 64 -0.23 12.60 7.19
CA ASP A 64 -0.61 13.68 8.11
C ASP A 64 -1.93 14.36 7.68
N THR A 65 -2.59 13.89 6.61
CA THR A 65 -3.86 14.43 6.11
C THR A 65 -4.83 13.28 5.80
N MET A 66 -6.01 13.24 6.42
CA MET A 66 -6.98 12.15 6.24
C MET A 66 -8.37 12.65 5.84
N ASP A 67 -8.41 13.46 4.78
CA ASP A 67 -9.65 13.94 4.17
C ASP A 67 -9.98 13.12 2.90
N SER A 68 -11.24 12.65 2.80
CA SER A 68 -11.76 11.88 1.66
C SER A 68 -12.16 12.72 0.46
N ASN A 69 -12.36 14.02 0.63
CA ASN A 69 -12.72 14.96 -0.43
C ASN A 69 -11.50 15.39 -1.26
N LEU A 70 -10.29 15.13 -0.76
CA LEU A 70 -9.06 15.40 -1.49
C LEU A 70 -8.92 14.47 -2.69
N GLN A 71 -8.48 15.04 -3.81
CA GLN A 71 -8.11 14.30 -5.00
C GLN A 71 -6.59 14.26 -5.13
N TYR A 72 -6.09 13.18 -5.73
CA TYR A 72 -4.69 13.15 -6.14
C TYR A 72 -4.43 14.24 -7.19
N PRO A 73 -3.18 14.71 -7.36
CA PRO A 73 -2.84 15.76 -8.33
C PRO A 73 -3.26 15.48 -9.79
N GLY A 74 -3.60 14.23 -10.13
CA GLY A 74 -4.14 13.83 -11.44
C GLY A 74 -5.67 13.79 -11.53
N GLY A 75 -6.40 14.28 -10.53
CA GLY A 75 -7.88 14.28 -10.47
C GLY A 75 -8.50 12.95 -10.06
N ALA A 76 -7.70 11.91 -9.81
CA ALA A 76 -8.19 10.64 -9.32
C ALA A 76 -8.66 10.76 -7.86
N GLU A 77 -9.78 10.11 -7.55
CA GLU A 77 -10.30 10.06 -6.19
C GLU A 77 -9.34 9.34 -5.24
N ARG A 78 -9.19 9.89 -4.05
CA ARG A 78 -8.35 9.30 -3.02
C ARG A 78 -9.03 8.10 -2.39
N CYS A 79 -8.37 6.95 -2.42
CA CYS A 79 -8.89 5.78 -1.73
C CYS A 79 -8.38 5.72 -0.28
N MET A 80 -9.27 6.00 0.66
CA MET A 80 -8.97 5.97 2.10
C MET A 80 -8.72 4.56 2.65
N ARG A 81 -9.16 3.51 1.93
CA ARG A 81 -9.10 2.12 2.41
C ARG A 81 -8.62 1.15 1.32
N PRO A 82 -7.39 1.29 0.81
CA PRO A 82 -6.93 0.54 -0.36
C PRO A 82 -6.93 -0.98 -0.17
N ALA A 83 -6.68 -1.48 1.05
CA ALA A 83 -6.72 -2.92 1.33
C ALA A 83 -8.14 -3.49 1.36
N THR A 84 -9.11 -2.78 1.94
CA THR A 84 -10.51 -3.27 2.04
C THR A 84 -11.36 -2.87 0.85
N MET A 85 -10.85 -2.04 -0.05
CA MET A 85 -11.50 -1.62 -1.30
C MET A 85 -10.61 -1.96 -2.50
N PRO A 86 -10.32 -3.25 -2.74
CA PRO A 86 -9.58 -3.66 -3.93
C PRO A 86 -10.32 -3.29 -5.21
N GLU A 87 -9.57 -3.10 -6.27
CA GLU A 87 -10.10 -2.85 -7.61
C GLU A 87 -10.33 -4.17 -8.35
N ILE A 88 -11.57 -4.37 -8.79
CA ILE A 88 -12.07 -5.49 -9.59
C ILE A 88 -12.71 -4.89 -10.83
N GLU A 89 -12.20 -5.24 -12.01
CA GLU A 89 -12.71 -4.73 -13.30
C GLU A 89 -12.82 -3.19 -13.38
N GLY A 90 -11.90 -2.47 -12.73
CA GLY A 90 -11.89 -1.00 -12.72
C GLY A 90 -12.79 -0.37 -11.65
N VAL A 91 -13.51 -1.19 -10.87
CA VAL A 91 -14.41 -0.72 -9.80
C VAL A 91 -13.86 -1.13 -8.43
N ARG A 92 -13.88 -0.20 -7.47
CA ARG A 92 -13.52 -0.52 -6.09
C ARG A 92 -14.72 -1.08 -5.35
N MET A 93 -14.56 -2.25 -4.75
CA MET A 93 -15.63 -2.93 -4.03
C MET A 93 -15.17 -3.31 -2.62
N PRO A 94 -16.06 -3.27 -1.61
CA PRO A 94 -15.72 -3.71 -0.25
C PRO A 94 -15.30 -5.18 -0.20
N TRP A 95 -14.21 -5.46 0.51
CA TRP A 95 -13.62 -6.81 0.64
C TRP A 95 -14.61 -7.88 1.13
N ASN A 96 -15.53 -7.50 2.00
CA ASN A 96 -16.56 -8.37 2.56
C ASN A 96 -17.75 -8.60 1.60
N GLU A 97 -17.86 -7.83 0.53
CA GLU A 97 -18.96 -7.89 -0.45
C GLU A 97 -18.55 -8.64 -1.73
N ILE A 98 -17.26 -8.83 -1.96
CA ILE A 98 -16.73 -9.52 -3.14
C ILE A 98 -16.78 -11.04 -2.98
N SER A 99 -16.88 -11.75 -4.09
CA SER A 99 -16.99 -13.21 -4.08
C SER A 99 -15.72 -13.87 -3.53
N GLU A 100 -15.81 -15.14 -3.13
CA GLU A 100 -14.62 -15.90 -2.76
C GLU A 100 -13.62 -16.00 -3.91
N GLY A 101 -14.10 -16.16 -5.15
CA GLY A 101 -13.25 -16.17 -6.35
C GLY A 101 -12.47 -14.86 -6.49
N ASP A 102 -13.17 -13.73 -6.37
CA ASP A 102 -12.55 -12.41 -6.47
C ASP A 102 -11.52 -12.18 -5.37
N ARG A 103 -11.80 -12.62 -4.12
CA ARG A 103 -10.83 -12.54 -3.01
C ARG A 103 -9.55 -13.31 -3.34
N LYS A 104 -9.69 -14.54 -3.85
CA LYS A 104 -8.53 -15.36 -4.27
C LYS A 104 -7.74 -14.69 -5.38
N ASP A 105 -8.42 -14.12 -6.37
CA ASP A 105 -7.77 -13.47 -7.50
C ASP A 105 -7.09 -12.15 -7.13
N VAL A 106 -7.70 -11.33 -6.27
CA VAL A 106 -7.07 -10.12 -5.69
C VAL A 106 -5.77 -10.50 -4.98
N VAL A 107 -5.81 -11.51 -4.12
CA VAL A 107 -4.67 -11.94 -3.31
C VAL A 107 -3.56 -12.54 -4.16
N ARG A 108 -3.90 -13.36 -5.17
CA ARG A 108 -2.95 -13.87 -6.16
C ARG A 108 -2.26 -12.75 -6.93
N ARG A 109 -3.03 -11.74 -7.37
CA ARG A 109 -2.48 -10.55 -8.04
C ARG A 109 -1.53 -9.78 -7.14
N TRP A 110 -1.92 -9.49 -5.90
CA TRP A 110 -1.08 -8.80 -4.92
C TRP A 110 0.21 -9.56 -4.61
N ARG A 111 0.10 -10.87 -4.33
CA ARG A 111 1.24 -11.75 -4.09
C ARG A 111 2.26 -11.66 -5.21
N LYS A 112 1.80 -11.82 -6.47
CA LYS A 112 2.66 -11.74 -7.66
C LYS A 112 3.26 -10.34 -7.83
N ARG A 113 2.43 -9.31 -7.73
CA ARG A 113 2.83 -7.91 -7.94
C ARG A 113 3.91 -7.46 -6.96
N TRP A 114 3.82 -7.89 -5.71
CA TRP A 114 4.67 -7.41 -4.61
C TRP A 114 5.62 -8.47 -4.07
N SER A 115 5.79 -9.58 -4.79
CA SER A 115 6.75 -10.66 -4.46
C SER A 115 6.60 -11.20 -3.05
N TRP A 116 5.37 -11.40 -2.59
CA TRP A 116 5.12 -11.97 -1.25
C TRP A 116 5.61 -13.42 -1.18
N SER A 117 6.32 -13.78 -0.12
CA SER A 117 6.82 -15.16 0.06
C SER A 117 5.73 -16.15 0.46
N THR A 118 4.69 -15.69 1.15
CA THR A 118 3.56 -16.51 1.59
C THR A 118 2.96 -17.27 0.40
N THR A 119 2.65 -18.55 0.57
CA THR A 119 2.14 -19.37 -0.53
C THR A 119 0.72 -18.96 -0.90
N THR A 120 0.32 -19.25 -2.13
CA THR A 120 -1.04 -18.96 -2.58
C THR A 120 -2.06 -19.69 -1.70
N GLU A 121 -1.80 -20.96 -1.37
CA GLU A 121 -2.67 -21.81 -0.57
C GLU A 121 -2.86 -21.26 0.85
N GLU A 122 -1.78 -20.77 1.46
CA GLU A 122 -1.85 -20.15 2.78
C GLU A 122 -2.60 -18.82 2.74
N LEU A 123 -2.32 -17.99 1.73
CA LEU A 123 -3.03 -16.72 1.57
C LEU A 123 -4.53 -16.92 1.34
N GLU A 124 -4.93 -17.90 0.54
CA GLU A 124 -6.35 -18.23 0.31
C GLU A 124 -7.02 -18.73 1.58
N ARG A 125 -6.32 -19.51 2.41
CA ARG A 125 -6.81 -19.99 3.70
C ARG A 125 -7.07 -18.86 4.69
N ILE A 126 -6.20 -17.86 4.76
CA ILE A 126 -6.32 -16.76 5.74
C ILE A 126 -7.23 -15.62 5.25
N SER A 127 -7.40 -15.47 3.94
CA SER A 127 -8.14 -14.36 3.30
C SER A 127 -9.65 -14.61 3.28
N THR A 128 -10.26 -14.58 4.47
CA THR A 128 -11.72 -14.78 4.64
C THR A 128 -12.51 -13.50 4.39
N VAL A 129 -13.84 -13.58 4.41
CA VAL A 129 -14.73 -12.40 4.27
C VAL A 129 -14.42 -11.28 5.28
N ASN A 130 -13.90 -11.62 6.46
CA ASN A 130 -13.60 -10.67 7.54
C ASN A 130 -12.09 -10.49 7.78
N THR A 131 -11.23 -11.15 7.00
CA THR A 131 -9.79 -11.17 7.24
C THR A 131 -9.04 -10.88 5.96
N LEU A 132 -8.23 -9.82 5.99
CA LEU A 132 -7.26 -9.50 4.94
C LEU A 132 -5.89 -10.08 5.29
N PRO A 133 -5.08 -10.47 4.28
CA PRO A 133 -3.68 -10.77 4.51
C PRO A 133 -2.97 -9.54 5.10
N TRP A 134 -2.06 -9.79 6.04
CA TRP A 134 -1.36 -8.72 6.76
C TRP A 134 -0.43 -7.91 5.84
N GLU A 135 0.05 -8.52 4.75
CA GLU A 135 0.91 -7.92 3.72
C GLU A 135 0.23 -6.80 2.89
N ALA A 136 -1.12 -6.74 2.88
CA ALA A 136 -1.87 -5.76 2.09
C ALA A 136 -1.57 -4.30 2.51
N PRO A 137 -1.29 -3.39 1.56
CA PRO A 137 -0.95 -2.00 1.85
C PRO A 137 -2.16 -1.21 2.37
N ARG A 138 -1.92 -0.35 3.36
CA ARG A 138 -2.96 0.46 4.02
C ARG A 138 -2.61 1.95 3.93
N LEU A 139 -3.62 2.80 3.93
CA LEU A 139 -3.47 4.21 4.23
C LEU A 139 -3.85 4.42 5.69
N ILE A 140 -2.92 4.96 6.48
CA ILE A 140 -3.05 5.14 7.92
C ILE A 140 -2.84 6.62 8.23
N GLY A 141 -3.69 7.15 9.10
CA GLY A 141 -3.50 8.47 9.65
C GLY A 141 -2.39 8.52 10.69
N HIS A 142 -1.50 9.51 10.61
CA HIS A 142 -0.55 9.80 11.68
C HIS A 142 -1.27 10.24 12.96
N ARG A 143 -0.60 10.16 14.11
CA ARG A 143 -1.22 10.48 15.41
C ARG A 143 -1.68 11.94 15.42
N GLY A 144 -2.98 12.15 15.64
CA GLY A 144 -3.59 13.48 15.74
C GLY A 144 -4.28 13.95 14.45
N VAL A 145 -4.12 13.22 13.34
CA VAL A 145 -4.89 13.51 12.12
C VAL A 145 -6.37 13.21 12.37
N GLY A 146 -7.25 14.15 11.99
CA GLY A 146 -8.69 14.10 12.25
C GLY A 146 -9.15 14.73 13.57
N LYS A 147 -8.24 15.33 14.36
CA LYS A 147 -8.62 16.20 15.49
C LYS A 147 -9.05 17.59 15.04
N ASP A 148 -8.51 18.06 13.92
CA ASP A 148 -8.92 19.33 13.31
C ASP A 148 -10.08 19.08 12.34
N PRO A 149 -11.26 19.72 12.55
CA PRO A 149 -12.43 19.54 11.71
C PRO A 149 -12.21 19.82 10.22
N GLY A 150 -11.16 20.58 9.86
CA GLY A 150 -10.79 20.87 8.47
C GLY A 150 -9.87 19.85 7.80
N THR A 151 -9.56 18.74 8.48
CA THR A 151 -8.78 17.59 7.93
C THR A 151 -9.59 16.28 7.90
N LEU A 152 -10.90 16.37 8.15
CA LEU A 152 -11.88 15.29 8.03
C LEU A 152 -12.66 15.41 6.71
#